data_AF-A0A0M3J599-F1
#
_entry.id   AF-A0A0M3J599-F1
#
_cell.length_a   1.000
_cell.length_b   1.000
_cell.length_c   1.000
_cell.angle_alpha   90.00
_cell.angle_beta   90.00
_cell.angle_gamma   90.00
#
_symmetry.space_group_name_H-M   'P 1'
#
loop_
_entity.id
_entity.type
_entity.pdbx_description
1 polymer ?
#
loop_
_entity_poly.entity_id
_entity_poly.type
_entity_poly.pdbx_seq_one_letter_code
_entity_poly.pdbx_strand_id
1 'polypeptide(L)'
;MGLCALMENSFQIAWSKQDDEGFYENICNFSLAKAPPDGLFVLIRSLLSDRIASEAKALNAETQLSQVQNQLQKLDARASEMKDFCANLETRLISKFTTILNEKLQNN
;
A
#
# COMPACT_ATOMS: atom_id res chain seq x y z
N MET A 1 9.98 18.13 -26.55
CA MET A 1 8.60 18.39 -27.02
C MET A 1 8.31 17.40 -28.14
N GLY A 2 7.16 16.73 -28.14
CA GLY A 2 6.84 15.75 -29.19
C GLY A 2 6.36 16.44 -30.47
N LEU A 3 7.00 16.20 -31.61
CA LEU A 3 6.51 16.64 -32.92
C LEU A 3 5.81 15.44 -33.59
N CYS A 4 4.55 15.64 -33.96
CA CYS A 4 3.73 14.63 -34.61
C CYS A 4 3.42 15.08 -36.04
N ALA A 5 3.78 14.26 -37.04
CA ALA A 5 3.46 14.51 -38.44
C ALA A 5 2.70 13.31 -39.01
N LEU A 6 1.56 13.59 -39.64
CA LEU A 6 0.80 12.60 -40.38
C LEU A 6 1.29 12.61 -41.83
N MET A 7 1.96 11.54 -42.28
CA MET A 7 2.27 11.33 -43.69
C MET A 7 1.33 10.27 -44.27
N GLU A 8 1.15 10.27 -45.59
CA GLU A 8 0.05 9.61 -46.34
C GLU A 8 -0.30 8.17 -45.91
N ASN A 9 0.60 7.40 -45.29
CA ASN A 9 0.32 6.07 -44.72
C ASN A 9 1.06 5.74 -43.41
N SER A 10 1.68 6.71 -42.74
CA SER A 10 2.43 6.47 -41.50
C SER A 10 2.32 7.66 -40.56
N PHE A 11 2.10 7.38 -39.28
CA PHE A 11 2.15 8.41 -38.24
C PHE A 11 3.57 8.45 -37.65
N GLN A 12 4.27 9.55 -37.86
CA GLN A 12 5.61 9.73 -37.31
C GLN A 12 5.54 10.47 -35.97
N ILE A 13 6.13 9.86 -34.95
CA ILE A 13 6.32 10.46 -33.63
C ILE A 13 7.80 10.69 -33.44
N ALA A 14 8.20 11.94 -33.31
CA ALA A 14 9.54 12.31 -32.91
C ALA A 14 9.51 12.83 -31.46
N TRP A 15 10.34 12.26 -30.59
CA TRP A 15 10.55 12.77 -29.25
C TRP A 15 11.92 13.44 -29.18
N SER A 16 11.89 14.75 -28.93
CA SER A 16 13.09 15.53 -28.62
C SER A 16 13.08 16.04 -27.18
N LYS A 17 14.27 16.25 -26.64
CA LYS A 17 14.52 16.96 -25.39
C LYS A 17 15.25 18.25 -25.68
N GLN A 18 14.88 19.31 -24.99
CA GLN A 18 15.60 20.59 -25.06
C GLN A 18 16.78 20.55 -24.09
N ASP A 19 17.94 21.01 -24.53
CA ASP A 19 19.13 21.18 -23.70
C ASP A 19 19.18 22.55 -23.00
N ASP A 20 20.22 22.75 -22.18
CA ASP A 20 20.41 23.97 -21.39
C ASP A 20 20.71 25.21 -22.25
N GLU A 21 21.10 25.02 -23.51
CA GLU A 21 21.35 26.08 -24.49
C GLU A 21 20.11 26.38 -25.34
N GLY A 22 19.03 25.64 -25.13
CA GLY A 22 17.75 25.81 -25.82
C GLY A 22 17.62 25.07 -27.15
N PHE A 23 18.61 24.26 -27.54
CA PHE A 23 18.56 23.40 -28.72
C PHE A 23 17.79 22.11 -28.43
N TYR A 24 17.22 21.50 -29.47
CA TYR A 24 16.47 20.25 -29.34
C TYR A 24 17.31 19.07 -29.83
N GLU A 25 17.66 18.18 -28.91
CA GLU A 25 18.26 16.89 -29.20
C GLU A 25 17.16 15.86 -29.48
N ASN A 26 17.27 15.13 -30.58
CA ASN A 26 16.35 14.04 -30.90
C ASN A 26 16.69 12.79 -30.09
N ILE A 27 15.76 12.35 -29.24
CA ILE A 27 15.89 11.12 -28.45
C ILE A 27 15.53 9.92 -29.32
N CYS A 28 14.38 9.98 -29.99
CA CYS A 28 13.89 8.86 -30.79
C CYS A 28 12.82 9.30 -31.79
N ASN A 29 12.81 8.57 -32.92
CA ASN A 29 11.80 8.69 -33.95
C ASN A 29 11.13 7.33 -34.15
N PHE A 30 9.81 7.31 -34.09
CA PHE A 30 8.99 6.14 -34.39
C PHE A 30 8.14 6.40 -35.61
N SER A 31 8.06 5.40 -36.49
CA SER A 31 7.06 5.36 -37.55
C SER A 31 6.01 4.32 -37.16
N LEU A 32 4.81 4.79 -36.86
CA LEU A 32 3.68 3.93 -36.54
C LEU A 32 2.97 3.55 -37.83
N ALA A 33 2.93 2.24 -38.07
CA ALA A 33 2.10 1.66 -39.10
C ALA A 33 0.61 1.81 -38.73
N LYS A 34 -0.26 1.79 -39.74
CA LYS A 34 -1.70 1.78 -39.54
C LYS A 34 -2.08 0.58 -38.65
N ALA A 35 -2.84 0.86 -37.60
CA ALA A 35 -3.37 -0.20 -36.74
C ALA A 35 -4.23 -1.18 -37.55
N PRO A 36 -4.24 -2.47 -37.20
CA PRO A 36 -5.14 -3.43 -37.82
C PRO A 36 -6.60 -3.02 -37.57
N PRO A 37 -7.55 -3.48 -38.41
CA PRO A 37 -8.96 -3.06 -38.32
C PRO A 37 -9.60 -3.29 -36.95
N ASP A 38 -9.09 -4.24 -36.16
CA ASP A 38 -9.55 -4.62 -34.84
C ASP A 38 -8.69 -4.05 -33.69
N GLY A 39 -7.66 -3.26 -33.98
CA GLY A 39 -6.69 -2.77 -32.98
C GLY A 39 -7.34 -1.98 -31.84
N LEU A 40 -8.38 -1.20 -32.14
CA LEU A 40 -9.17 -0.49 -31.12
C LEU A 40 -9.89 -1.48 -30.18
N PHE A 41 -10.50 -2.53 -30.74
CA PHE A 41 -11.21 -3.54 -29.95
C PHE A 41 -10.25 -4.36 -29.09
N VAL A 42 -9.07 -4.69 -29.60
CA VAL A 42 -7.99 -5.34 -28.84
C VAL A 42 -7.57 -4.46 -27.66
N LEU A 43 -7.35 -3.16 -27.89
CA LEU A 43 -6.99 -2.21 -26.84
C LEU A 43 -8.08 -2.12 -25.77
N ILE A 44 -9.34 -1.92 -26.17
CA ILE A 44 -10.48 -1.84 -25.24
C ILE A 44 -10.58 -3.13 -24.43
N ARG A 45 -10.44 -4.30 -25.06
CA ARG A 45 -10.50 -5.60 -24.38
C ARG A 45 -9.38 -5.76 -23.36
N SER A 46 -8.16 -5.33 -23.70
CA SER A 46 -7.03 -5.34 -22.77
C SER A 46 -7.31 -4.45 -21.57
N LEU A 47 -7.75 -3.21 -21.81
CA LEU A 47 -8.06 -2.26 -20.74
C LEU A 47 -9.17 -2.76 -19.81
N LEU A 48 -10.21 -3.39 -20.37
CA LEU A 48 -11.29 -4.00 -19.57
C LEU A 48 -10.78 -5.17 -18.73
N SER A 49 -9.89 -5.99 -19.29
CA SER A 49 -9.29 -7.12 -18.57
C SER A 49 -8.38 -6.66 -17.43
N ASP A 50 -7.55 -5.63 -17.69
CA ASP A 50 -6.71 -4.99 -16.68
C ASP A 50 -7.55 -4.37 -15.57
N ARG A 51 -8.68 -3.74 -15.93
CA ARG A 51 -9.60 -3.15 -14.96
C ARG A 51 -10.20 -4.21 -14.03
N ILE A 52 -10.71 -5.31 -14.60
CA ILE A 52 -11.27 -6.43 -13.82
C ILE A 52 -10.21 -7.02 -12.88
N ALA A 53 -8.99 -7.24 -13.38
CA ALA A 53 -7.89 -7.75 -12.57
C ALA A 53 -7.50 -6.78 -11.44
N SER A 54 -7.52 -5.47 -11.71
CA SER A 54 -7.27 -4.44 -10.72
C SER A 54 -8.34 -4.40 -9.63
N GLU A 55 -9.61 -4.54 -9.99
CA GLU A 55 -10.73 -4.57 -9.03
C GLU A 55 -10.66 -5.80 -8.12
N ALA A 56 -10.36 -6.98 -8.69
CA ALA A 56 -10.16 -8.19 -7.90
C ALA A 56 -9.01 -8.05 -6.89
N LYS A 57 -7.90 -7.43 -7.29
CA LYS A 57 -6.77 -7.15 -6.39
C LYS A 57 -7.16 -6.17 -5.28
N ALA A 58 -7.92 -5.12 -5.60
CA ALA A 58 -8.38 -4.15 -4.61
C ALA A 58 -9.28 -4.81 -3.55
N LEU A 59 -10.26 -5.61 -3.97
CA LEU A 59 -11.15 -6.34 -3.06
C LEU A 59 -10.38 -7.31 -2.15
N ASN A 60 -9.39 -8.02 -2.69
CA ASN A 60 -8.54 -8.89 -1.90
C ASN A 60 -7.71 -8.09 -0.87
N ALA A 61 -7.15 -6.94 -1.25
CA ALA A 61 -6.41 -6.08 -0.34
C ALA A 61 -7.30 -5.53 0.79
N GLU A 62 -8.54 -5.13 0.49
CA GLU A 62 -9.53 -4.70 1.50
C GLU A 62 -9.85 -5.83 2.49
N THR A 63 -10.01 -7.05 1.99
CA THR A 63 -10.27 -8.23 2.83
C THR A 63 -9.09 -8.50 3.77
N GLN A 64 -7.86 -8.45 3.25
CA GLN A 64 -6.63 -8.63 4.05
C GLN A 64 -6.49 -7.53 5.11
N LEU A 65 -6.80 -6.28 4.75
CA LEU A 65 -6.75 -5.15 5.68
C LEU A 65 -7.76 -5.32 6.82
N SER A 66 -8.97 -5.75 6.51
CA SER A 66 -9.99 -6.06 7.54
C SER A 66 -9.53 -7.19 8.47
N GLN A 67 -8.88 -8.23 7.95
CA GLN A 67 -8.31 -9.29 8.78
C GLN A 67 -7.22 -8.77 9.73
N VAL A 68 -6.30 -7.95 9.24
CA VAL A 68 -5.24 -7.33 10.05
C VAL A 68 -5.83 -6.41 11.12
N GLN A 69 -6.83 -5.59 10.79
CA GLN A 69 -7.52 -4.74 11.77
C GLN A 69 -8.16 -5.56 12.90
N ASN A 70 -8.83 -6.67 12.55
CA ASN A 70 -9.40 -7.58 13.54
C ASN A 70 -8.32 -8.22 14.43
N GLN A 71 -7.18 -8.59 13.87
CA GLN A 71 -6.05 -9.13 14.65
C GLN A 71 -5.46 -8.08 15.59
N LEU A 72 -5.32 -6.83 15.15
CA LEU A 72 -4.84 -5.72 15.98
C LEU A 72 -5.79 -5.43 17.14
N GLN A 73 -7.10 -5.42 16.90
CA GLN A 73 -8.08 -5.24 17.99
C GLN A 73 -8.00 -6.34 19.04
N LYS A 74 -7.84 -7.60 18.62
CA LYS A 74 -7.64 -8.73 19.54
C LYS A 74 -6.34 -8.59 20.34
N LEU A 75 -5.27 -8.14 19.69
CA LEU A 75 -3.98 -7.94 20.34
C LEU A 75 -4.05 -6.82 21.38
N ASP A 76 -4.74 -5.72 21.07
CA ASP A 76 -4.95 -4.58 21.97
C ASP A 76 -5.77 -4.97 23.20
N ALA A 77 -6.84 -5.73 23.01
CA ALA A 77 -7.64 -6.29 24.10
C ALA A 77 -6.77 -7.17 25.03
N ARG A 78 -5.98 -8.09 24.44
CA ARG A 78 -5.08 -8.96 25.21
C ARG A 78 -3.99 -8.18 25.95
N ALA A 79 -3.46 -7.12 25.35
CA ALA A 79 -2.47 -6.25 26.00
C ALA A 79 -3.08 -5.52 27.21
N SER A 80 -4.32 -5.07 27.08
CA SER A 80 -5.07 -4.44 28.18
C SER A 80 -5.32 -5.42 29.32
N GLU A 81 -5.80 -6.64 29.01
CA GLU A 81 -5.97 -7.70 30.02
C GLU A 81 -4.67 -8.04 30.75
N MET A 82 -3.55 -8.11 30.02
CA MET A 82 -2.24 -8.37 30.62
C MET A 82 -1.80 -7.24 31.55
N LYS A 83 -2.05 -5.98 31.15
CA LYS A 83 -1.75 -4.82 31.98
C LYS A 83 -2.53 -4.85 33.29
N ASP A 84 -3.83 -5.14 33.23
CA ASP A 84 -4.68 -5.24 34.41
C ASP A 84 -4.26 -6.41 35.30
N PHE A 85 -3.91 -7.55 34.71
CA PHE A 85 -3.38 -8.69 35.45
C PHE A 85 -2.09 -8.34 36.21
N CYS A 86 -1.14 -7.66 35.56
CA CYS A 86 0.09 -7.20 36.20
C CYS A 86 -0.18 -6.23 37.35
N ALA A 87 -1.06 -5.24 37.18
CA ALA A 87 -1.42 -4.29 38.23
C ALA A 87 -2.07 -4.97 39.44
N ASN A 88 -2.94 -5.95 39.19
CA ASN A 88 -3.56 -6.75 40.25
C ASN A 88 -2.55 -7.62 41.01
N LEU A 89 -1.61 -8.25 40.29
CA LEU A 89 -0.53 -9.01 40.89
C LEU A 89 0.37 -8.11 41.77
N GLU A 90 0.75 -6.95 41.27
CA GLU A 90 1.56 -5.97 42.00
C GLU A 90 0.87 -5.55 43.30
N THR A 91 -0.41 -5.18 43.21
CA THR A 91 -1.22 -4.80 44.38
C THR A 91 -1.29 -5.94 45.41
N ARG A 92 -1.49 -7.19 44.95
CA ARG A 92 -1.56 -8.36 45.83
C ARG A 92 -0.22 -8.66 46.50
N LEU A 93 0.89 -8.49 45.80
CA LEU A 93 2.23 -8.66 46.35
C LEU A 93 2.51 -7.59 47.40
N ILE A 94 2.25 -6.31 47.09
CA ILE A 94 2.42 -5.19 48.03
C ILE A 94 1.61 -5.45 49.30
N SER A 95 0.33 -5.83 49.18
CA SER A 95 -0.52 -6.17 50.31
C SER A 95 0.07 -7.28 51.17
N LYS A 96 0.47 -8.41 50.56
CA LYS A 96 1.09 -9.53 51.30
C LYS A 96 2.36 -9.12 52.02
N PHE A 97 3.27 -8.38 51.36
CA PHE A 97 4.50 -7.91 51.99
C PHE A 97 4.21 -6.96 53.16
N THR A 98 3.23 -6.07 53.01
CA THR A 98 2.83 -5.13 54.06
C THR A 98 2.28 -5.87 55.28
N THR A 99 1.42 -6.88 55.07
CA THR A 99 0.91 -7.73 56.16
C THR A 99 2.03 -8.41 56.92
N ILE A 100 2.98 -9.04 56.22
CA ILE A 100 4.12 -9.73 56.85
C ILE A 100 5.00 -8.76 57.65
N LEU A 101 5.25 -7.56 57.12
CA LEU A 101 6.02 -6.53 57.81
C LEU A 101 5.33 -6.07 59.10
N ASN A 102 4.02 -5.83 59.04
CA ASN A 102 3.24 -5.42 60.21
C ASN A 102 3.19 -6.51 61.28
N GLU A 103 3.01 -7.78 60.88
CA GLU A 103 3.06 -8.93 61.81
C GLU A 103 4.42 -9.06 62.50
N LYS A 104 5.53 -8.78 61.79
CA LYS A 104 6.86 -8.78 62.41
C LYS A 104 7.10 -7.60 63.35
N LEU A 105 6.55 -6.42 63.04
CA LEU A 105 6.69 -5.24 63.89
C LEU A 105 5.88 -5.33 65.18
N GLN A 106 4.76 -6.04 65.20
CA GLN A 106 3.94 -6.23 66.39
C GLN A 106 4.44 -7.33 67.34
N ASN A 107 5.32 -8.22 66.87
CA ASN A 107 5.89 -9.32 67.66
C ASN A 107 7.31 -9.04 68.20
N ASN A 108 7.82 -7.81 68.04
CA ASN A 108 9.05 -7.30 68.63
C ASN A 108 8.73 -6.22 69.67
#